data_AF-A0A0B6Y639-F1
#
_entry.id   AF-A0A0B6Y639-F1
#
_cell.length_a   1.000
_cell.length_b   1.000
_cell.length_c   1.000
_cell.angle_alpha   90.00
_cell.angle_beta   90.00
_cell.angle_gamma   90.00
#
_symmetry.space_group_name_H-M   'P 1'
#
loop_
_entity.id
_entity.type
_entity.pdbx_description
1 polymer ?
#
loop_
_entity_poly.entity_id
_entity_poly.type
_entity_poly.pdbx_seq_one_letter_code
_entity_poly.pdbx_strand_id
1 'polypeptide(L)'
;AAADLSKSGLGSQHELEEIRALYQKETLQRRLLYNQLQELRGNIRVFCRPRRDDRAQNCLKFQSDQDILVTNNEGSKKTFNFDKVYT
;
A
#
# COMPACT_ATOMS: atom_id res chain seq x y z
N ALA A 1 -4.97 -53.28 -10.27
CA ALA A 1 -4.43 -52.62 -9.07
C ALA A 1 -3.24 -51.70 -9.41
N ALA A 2 -2.08 -52.20 -9.85
CA ALA A 2 -0.89 -51.36 -10.09
C ALA A 2 -1.02 -50.30 -11.23
N ALA A 3 -1.78 -50.60 -12.28
CA ALA A 3 -2.01 -49.66 -13.41
C ALA A 3 -2.99 -48.53 -13.09
N ASP A 4 -3.73 -48.64 -11.98
CA ASP A 4 -4.76 -47.67 -11.56
C ASP A 4 -4.16 -46.59 -10.63
N LEU A 5 -3.17 -47.00 -9.82
CA LEU A 5 -2.35 -46.08 -9.03
C LEU A 5 -1.47 -45.16 -9.90
N SER A 6 -0.96 -45.64 -11.04
CA SER A 6 -0.10 -44.82 -11.91
C SER A 6 -0.89 -43.73 -12.66
N LYS A 7 -2.10 -44.04 -13.12
CA LYS A 7 -3.01 -43.05 -13.76
C LYS A 7 -3.42 -41.93 -12.79
N SER A 8 -3.63 -42.27 -11.52
CA SER A 8 -3.95 -41.29 -10.47
C SER A 8 -2.79 -40.32 -10.23
N GLY A 9 -1.53 -40.79 -10.26
CA GLY A 9 -0.35 -39.94 -10.12
C GLY A 9 -0.10 -38.98 -11.31
N LEU A 10 -0.39 -39.41 -12.53
CA LEU A 10 -0.27 -38.60 -13.75
C LEU A 10 -1.31 -37.46 -13.81
N GLY A 11 -2.56 -37.74 -13.41
CA GLY A 11 -3.59 -36.70 -13.26
C GLY A 11 -3.18 -35.64 -12.24
N SER A 12 -2.66 -36.06 -11.08
CA SER A 12 -2.15 -35.12 -10.07
C SER A 12 -0.92 -34.34 -10.52
N GLN A 13 -0.04 -34.88 -11.36
CA GLN A 13 1.11 -34.13 -11.90
C GLN A 13 0.67 -33.03 -12.87
N HIS A 14 -0.25 -33.34 -13.79
CA HIS A 14 -0.80 -32.36 -14.72
C HIS A 14 -1.55 -31.24 -13.98
N GLU A 15 -2.38 -31.59 -12.99
CA GLU A 15 -3.07 -30.62 -12.14
C GLU A 15 -2.08 -29.72 -11.39
N LEU A 16 -0.99 -30.28 -10.85
CA LEU A 16 0.05 -29.50 -10.18
C LEU A 16 0.77 -28.53 -11.14
N GLU A 17 1.05 -28.96 -12.36
CA GLU A 17 1.65 -28.11 -13.39
C GLU A 17 0.71 -26.98 -13.81
N GLU A 18 -0.57 -27.28 -14.01
CA GLU A 18 -1.60 -26.30 -14.34
C GLU A 18 -1.79 -25.28 -13.21
N ILE A 19 -1.89 -25.73 -11.96
CA ILE A 19 -1.97 -24.85 -10.78
C ILE A 19 -0.72 -23.98 -10.69
N ARG A 20 0.47 -24.53 -10.92
CA ARG A 20 1.72 -23.76 -10.93
C ARG A 20 1.71 -22.69 -12.03
N ALA A 21 1.24 -23.03 -13.23
CA ALA A 21 1.14 -22.08 -14.35
C ALA A 21 0.13 -20.95 -14.05
N LEU A 22 -1.03 -21.28 -13.49
CA LEU A 22 -2.04 -20.31 -13.07
C LEU A 22 -1.51 -19.38 -11.96
N TYR A 23 -0.80 -19.93 -10.97
CA TYR A 23 -0.19 -19.15 -9.90
C TYR A 23 0.88 -18.18 -10.42
N GLN A 24 1.73 -18.63 -11.36
CA GLN A 24 2.72 -17.76 -12.00
C GLN A 24 2.06 -16.61 -12.77
N LYS A 25 0.98 -16.91 -13.50
CA LYS A 25 0.19 -15.90 -14.21
C LYS A 25 -0.43 -14.87 -13.25
N GLU A 26 -1.05 -15.33 -12.16
CA GLU A 26 -1.61 -14.43 -11.15
C GLU A 26 -0.52 -13.56 -10.52
N THR A 27 0.62 -14.15 -10.16
CA THR A 27 1.73 -13.42 -9.51
C THR A 27 2.25 -12.31 -10.41
N LEU A 28 2.38 -12.57 -11.72
CA LEU A 28 2.77 -11.57 -12.70
C LEU A 28 1.73 -10.44 -12.78
N GLN A 29 0.45 -10.79 -12.89
CA GLN A 29 -0.64 -9.80 -12.96
C GLN A 29 -0.71 -8.96 -11.69
N ARG A 30 -0.57 -9.57 -10.51
CA ARG A 30 -0.51 -8.88 -9.22
C ARG A 30 0.61 -7.85 -9.19
N ARG A 31 1.82 -8.22 -9.64
CA ARG A 31 2.97 -7.30 -9.69
C ARG A 31 2.71 -6.13 -10.64
N LEU A 32 2.15 -6.40 -11.81
CA LEU A 32 1.82 -5.37 -12.80
C LEU A 32 0.79 -4.38 -12.25
N LEU A 33 -0.32 -4.89 -11.72
CA LEU A 33 -1.39 -4.07 -11.14
C LEU A 33 -0.90 -3.27 -9.93
N TYR A 34 -0.06 -3.87 -9.09
CA TYR A 34 0.53 -3.19 -7.95
C TYR A 34 1.42 -2.01 -8.37
N ASN A 35 2.26 -2.18 -9.40
CA ASN A 35 3.09 -1.10 -9.92
C ASN A 35 2.25 0.01 -10.54
N GLN A 36 1.26 -0.33 -11.37
CA GLN A 36 0.33 0.65 -11.93
C GLN A 36 -0.38 1.46 -10.84
N LEU A 37 -0.86 0.79 -9.78
CA LEU A 37 -1.48 1.47 -8.65
C LEU A 37 -0.51 2.42 -7.94
N GLN A 38 0.75 2.03 -7.80
CA GLN A 38 1.77 2.90 -7.19
C GLN A 38 2.09 4.13 -8.06
N GLU A 39 2.22 3.95 -9.38
CA GLU A 39 2.47 5.04 -10.32
C GLU A 39 1.31 6.04 -10.34
N LEU A 40 0.06 5.54 -10.35
CA LEU A 40 -1.14 6.36 -10.26
C LEU A 40 -1.22 7.16 -8.96
N ARG A 41 -0.71 6.61 -7.85
CA ARG A 41 -0.62 7.30 -6.56
C ARG A 41 0.56 8.28 -6.48
N GLY A 42 1.44 8.30 -7.47
CA GLY A 42 2.68 9.04 -7.44
C GLY A 42 3.84 8.22 -6.88
N ASN A 43 4.96 8.23 -7.62
CA ASN A 43 6.19 7.54 -7.24
C ASN A 43 6.88 8.22 -6.06
N ILE A 44 6.79 9.55 -5.96
CA ILE A 44 7.26 10.34 -4.83
C ILE A 44 6.04 10.72 -4.00
N ARG A 45 6.08 10.40 -2.71
CA ARG A 45 5.00 10.72 -1.76
C ARG A 45 5.58 11.35 -0.51
N VAL A 46 4.94 12.42 -0.05
CA VAL A 46 5.31 13.18 1.16
C VAL A 46 4.21 12.97 2.20
N PHE A 47 4.59 12.34 3.30
CA PHE A 47 3.69 12.12 4.43
C PHE A 47 4.07 13.01 5.60
N CYS A 48 3.07 13.47 6.34
CA CYS A 48 3.27 14.16 7.60
C CYS A 48 2.76 13.30 8.77
N ARG A 49 3.56 13.14 9.82
CA ARG A 49 3.12 12.52 11.07
C ARG A 49 3.62 13.36 12.24
N PRO A 50 2.86 14.36 12.68
CA PRO A 50 3.26 15.17 13.82
C PRO A 50 3.37 14.32 15.08
N ARG A 51 4.40 14.58 15.87
CA ARG A 51 4.55 13.95 17.19
C ARG A 51 3.64 14.66 18.18
N ARG A 52 2.88 13.90 18.96
CA ARG A 52 2.18 14.44 20.12
C ARG A 52 3.18 14.80 21.23
N ASP A 53 3.10 16.01 21.74
CA ASP A 53 3.86 16.45 22.91
C ASP A 53 2.95 17.30 23.81
N ASP A 54 2.53 16.73 24.95
CA ASP A 54 1.62 17.40 25.88
C ASP A 54 2.30 18.54 26.67
N ARG A 55 3.63 18.72 26.53
CA ARG A 55 4.40 19.80 27.18
C ARG A 55 4.45 21.08 26.34
N ALA A 56 4.05 21.02 25.07
CA ALA A 56 4.08 22.13 24.14
C ALA A 56 2.67 22.59 23.77
N GLN A 57 2.51 23.89 23.51
CA GLN A 57 1.27 24.40 22.94
C GLN A 57 1.10 23.89 21.51
N ASN A 58 -0.09 23.41 21.18
CA ASN A 58 -0.36 22.88 19.84
C ASN A 58 -0.41 24.03 18.81
N CYS A 59 0.54 24.04 17.88
CA CYS A 59 0.60 25.00 16.77
C CYS A 59 -0.02 24.48 15.47
N LEU A 60 -0.49 23.21 15.44
CA LEU A 60 -1.00 22.54 14.25
C LEU A 60 -2.53 22.38 14.35
N LYS A 61 -3.22 22.70 13.25
CA LYS A 61 -4.63 22.34 13.05
C LYS A 61 -4.74 21.41 11.85
N PHE A 62 -5.29 20.23 12.07
CA PHE A 62 -5.55 19.22 11.05
C PHE A 62 -6.87 19.55 10.34
N GLN A 63 -6.79 20.08 9.13
CA GLN A 63 -8.00 20.44 8.36
C GLN A 63 -8.57 19.24 7.61
N SER A 64 -7.69 18.35 7.14
CA SER A 64 -8.03 17.13 6.42
C SER A 64 -6.94 16.08 6.62
N ASP A 65 -7.13 14.90 6.02
CA ASP A 65 -6.10 13.85 5.92
C ASP A 65 -4.92 14.26 5.03
N GLN A 66 -4.94 15.43 4.41
CA GLN A 66 -3.88 15.92 3.51
C GLN A 66 -3.35 17.30 3.92
N ASP A 67 -4.11 18.06 4.71
CA ASP A 67 -3.84 19.46 4.95
C ASP A 67 -3.62 19.78 6.43
N ILE A 68 -2.51 20.46 6.71
CA ILE A 68 -2.18 20.98 8.03
C ILE A 68 -2.04 22.49 7.96
N LEU A 69 -2.72 23.17 8.88
CA LEU A 69 -2.56 24.59 9.13
C LEU A 69 -1.62 24.80 10.31
N VAL A 70 -0.51 25.48 10.07
CA VAL A 70 0.47 25.88 11.08
C VAL A 70 0.21 27.33 11.47
N THR A 71 0.14 27.60 12.77
CA THR A 71 0.09 28.97 13.31
C THR A 71 1.39 29.29 14.02
N ASN A 72 2.06 30.38 13.61
CA ASN A 72 3.28 30.84 14.27
C ASN A 72 2.96 31.70 15.51
N ASN A 73 3.97 32.00 16.32
CA ASN A 73 3.83 32.83 17.53
C ASN A 73 3.30 34.25 17.24
N GLU A 74 3.56 34.77 16.03
CA GLU A 74 3.07 36.08 15.57
C GLU A 74 1.61 36.02 15.06
N GLY A 75 0.94 34.86 15.15
CA GLY A 75 -0.43 34.65 14.68
C GLY A 75 -0.58 34.44 13.18
N SER A 76 0.53 34.50 12.42
CA SER A 76 0.54 34.16 10.99
C SER A 76 0.21 32.68 10.78
N LYS A 77 -0.60 32.43 9.75
CA LYS A 77 -1.13 31.10 9.43
C LYS A 77 -0.65 30.65 8.06
N LYS A 78 -0.19 29.41 7.95
CA LYS A 78 0.22 28.80 6.67
C LYS A 78 -0.31 27.38 6.56
N THR A 79 -0.90 27.08 5.41
CA THR A 79 -1.35 25.72 5.08
C THR A 79 -0.25 24.98 4.32
N PHE A 80 -0.06 23.71 4.66
CA PHE A 80 0.81 22.78 3.96
C PHE A 80 -0.01 21.56 3.53
N ASN A 81 0.22 21.10 2.31
CA ASN A 81 -0.46 19.98 1.70
C ASN A 81 0.50 18.78 1.60
N PHE A 82 -0.02 17.58 1.88
CA PHE A 82 0.70 16.31 1.92
C PHE A 82 -0.14 15.22 1.25
N ASP A 83 0.48 14.10 0.85
CA ASP A 83 -0.26 12.93 0.37
C ASP A 83 -1.11 12.29 1.46
N LYS A 84 -0.59 12.31 2.69
CA LYS A 84 -1.33 11.91 3.90
C LYS A 84 -0.73 12.52 5.16
N VAL A 85 -1.60 12.94 6.06
CA VAL A 85 -1.32 13.38 7.41
C VAL A 85 -1.83 12.33 8.39
N TYR A 86 -0.96 11.87 9.28
CA TYR A 86 -1.29 10.93 10.35
C TYR A 86 -1.38 11.69 11.67
N THR A 87 -2.51 11.55 12.35
CA THR A 87 -2.79 12.15 13.67
C THR A 87 -2.69 11.14 14.79
#